data_AF-A0A955VXQ0-F1
#
_entry.id   AF-A0A955VXQ0-F1
#
_cell.length_a   1.000
_cell.length_b   1.000
_cell.length_c   1.000
_cell.angle_alpha   90.00
_cell.angle_beta   90.00
_cell.angle_gamma   90.00
#
_symmetry.space_group_name_H-M   'P 1'
#
loop_
_entity.id
_entity.type
_entity.pdbx_description
1 polymer ?
#
loop_
_entity_poly.entity_id
_entity_poly.type
_entity_poly.pdbx_seq_one_letter_code
_entity_poly.pdbx_strand_id
1 'polypeptide(L)'
;MAPRDPAANRAVTWVLVGCVAVALLGFLASAGVAAWLWYRSRDDVPAAVQAAPTPVPGLGQGQAPAASPAEPSAAPPSGRPGGSPPLTLRATVTDVAGNKVVPVGATCAFLVERHARQQGYWCRSQITCGGLLLYGGAQAGYFKCLFERSDDHKGVSGGDDMTTGRDGDASMEIDTAAHRLVIRDDDRGSYGAFTVTARIDSVQ
;
A
#
# COMPACT_ATOMS: atom_id res chain seq x y z
N MET A 1 65.05 22.62 -20.37
CA MET A 1 64.26 21.67 -19.56
C MET A 1 64.58 21.93 -18.10
N ALA A 2 63.65 22.52 -17.35
CA ALA A 2 63.86 22.78 -15.92
C ALA A 2 63.72 21.46 -15.13
N PRO A 3 64.61 21.14 -14.19
CA PRO A 3 64.48 19.96 -13.35
C PRO A 3 63.24 20.10 -12.46
N ARG A 4 62.38 19.07 -12.45
CA ARG A 4 61.22 19.02 -11.54
C ARG A 4 61.72 18.83 -10.11
N ASP A 5 61.20 19.66 -9.21
CA ASP A 5 61.51 19.59 -7.78
C ASP A 5 60.90 18.31 -7.16
N PRO A 6 61.71 17.38 -6.63
CA PRO A 6 61.22 16.15 -6.02
C PRO A 6 60.32 16.38 -4.79
N ALA A 7 60.39 17.55 -4.15
CA ALA A 7 59.53 17.89 -3.03
C ALA A 7 58.07 18.09 -3.45
N ALA A 8 57.84 18.70 -4.62
CA ALA A 8 56.49 18.94 -5.14
C ALA A 8 55.74 17.64 -5.44
N ASN A 9 56.45 16.62 -5.96
CA ASN A 9 55.85 15.33 -6.26
C ASN A 9 55.37 14.60 -4.99
N ARG A 10 56.11 14.71 -3.88
CA ARG A 10 55.72 14.09 -2.60
C ARG A 10 54.45 14.72 -2.03
N ALA A 11 54.33 16.04 -2.08
CA ALA A 11 53.13 16.73 -1.58
C ALA A 11 51.87 16.31 -2.36
N VAL A 12 51.96 16.22 -3.69
CA VAL A 12 50.84 15.77 -4.54
C VAL A 12 50.45 14.33 -4.23
N THR A 13 51.43 13.43 -4.03
CA THR A 13 51.14 12.03 -3.64
C THR A 13 50.37 11.95 -2.33
N TRP A 14 50.75 12.71 -1.30
CA TRP A 14 50.06 12.69 -0.01
C TRP A 14 48.62 13.20 -0.08
N VAL A 15 48.37 14.25 -0.88
CA VAL A 15 47.01 14.77 -1.10
C VAL A 15 46.13 13.72 -1.77
N LEU A 16 46.62 13.06 -2.82
CA LEU A 16 45.87 12.02 -3.53
C LEU A 16 45.56 10.82 -2.63
N VAL A 17 46.54 10.36 -1.85
CA VAL A 17 46.34 9.27 -0.88
C VAL A 17 45.29 9.66 0.16
N GLY A 18 45.32 10.90 0.67
CA GLY A 18 44.33 11.41 1.61
C GLY A 18 42.92 11.44 1.02
N CYS A 19 42.76 11.93 -0.22
CA CYS A 19 41.46 11.97 -0.90
C CYS A 19 40.86 10.57 -1.10
N VAL A 20 41.68 9.60 -1.52
CA VAL A 20 41.24 8.20 -1.71
C VAL A 20 40.82 7.59 -0.37
N ALA A 21 41.59 7.81 0.70
CA ALA A 21 41.27 7.30 2.02
C ALA A 21 39.93 7.85 2.56
N VAL A 22 39.67 9.15 2.40
CA VAL A 22 38.41 9.78 2.82
C VAL A 22 37.22 9.24 2.02
N ALA A 23 37.36 9.10 0.70
CA ALA A 23 36.30 8.56 -0.15
C ALA A 23 35.95 7.10 0.23
N LEU A 24 36.95 6.27 0.49
CA LEU A 24 36.77 4.88 0.92
C LEU A 24 36.03 4.79 2.27
N LEU A 25 36.43 5.62 3.24
CA LEU A 25 35.77 5.68 4.55
C LEU A 25 34.30 6.11 4.45
N GLY A 26 34.00 7.11 3.61
CA GLY A 26 32.63 7.54 3.34
C GLY A 26 31.76 6.43 2.73
N PHE A 27 32.32 5.68 1.76
CA PHE A 27 31.63 4.56 1.15
C PHE A 27 31.33 3.44 2.17
N LEU A 28 32.32 3.04 2.96
CA LEU A 28 32.15 2.00 3.99
C LEU A 28 31.11 2.40 5.06
N ALA A 29 31.10 3.66 5.48
CA ALA A 29 30.10 4.16 6.43
C ALA A 29 28.68 4.08 5.85
N SER A 30 28.49 4.50 4.59
CA SER A 30 27.18 4.46 3.93
C SER A 30 26.66 3.03 3.75
N ALA A 31 27.52 2.09 3.35
CA ALA A 31 27.18 0.68 3.24
C ALA A 31 26.81 0.06 4.59
N GLY A 32 27.54 0.42 5.65
CA GLY A 32 27.23 -0.01 7.02
C GLY A 32 25.87 0.46 7.50
N VAL A 33 25.51 1.73 7.26
CA VAL A 33 24.19 2.28 7.61
C VAL A 33 23.07 1.58 6.83
N ALA A 34 23.25 1.37 5.52
CA ALA A 34 22.25 0.68 4.69
C ALA A 34 22.03 -0.79 5.15
N ALA A 35 23.11 -1.52 5.45
CA ALA A 35 23.03 -2.88 5.97
C ALA A 35 22.35 -2.93 7.35
N TRP A 36 22.66 -1.96 8.23
CA TRP A 36 22.04 -1.87 9.56
C TRP A 36 20.54 -1.58 9.48
N LEU A 37 20.10 -0.65 8.61
CA LEU A 37 18.68 -0.36 8.40
C LEU A 37 17.92 -1.57 7.86
N TRP A 38 18.51 -2.28 6.91
CA TRP A 38 17.94 -3.51 6.37
C TRP A 38 17.84 -4.61 7.44
N TYR A 39 18.88 -4.78 8.27
CA TYR A 39 18.86 -5.74 9.36
C TYR A 39 17.77 -5.43 10.38
N ARG A 40 17.65 -4.16 10.81
CA ARG A 40 16.63 -3.73 11.77
C ARG A 40 15.21 -3.98 11.28
N SER A 41 14.95 -3.82 9.98
CA SER A 41 13.63 -4.11 9.40
C SER A 41 13.21 -5.58 9.48
N ARG A 42 14.16 -6.51 9.71
CA ARG A 42 13.86 -7.94 9.86
C ARG A 42 13.55 -8.36 11.30
N ASP A 43 14.11 -7.66 12.28
CA ASP A 43 13.94 -8.00 13.69
C ASP A 43 12.58 -7.54 14.26
N ASP A 44 11.88 -6.64 13.56
CA ASP A 44 10.53 -6.17 13.94
C ASP A 44 9.39 -7.15 13.56
N VAL A 45 9.69 -8.42 13.30
CA VAL A 45 8.68 -9.48 13.24
C VAL A 45 8.36 -9.90 14.68
N PRO A 46 7.26 -9.42 15.30
CA PRO A 46 6.86 -9.95 16.60
C PRO A 46 6.68 -11.46 16.43
N ALA A 47 7.24 -12.23 17.35
CA ALA A 47 7.01 -13.67 17.43
C ALA A 47 5.50 -13.89 17.31
N ALA A 48 5.07 -14.45 16.18
CA ALA A 48 3.68 -14.73 15.94
C ALA A 48 3.21 -15.60 17.11
N VAL A 49 2.31 -15.05 17.92
CA VAL A 49 1.61 -15.82 18.94
C VAL A 49 0.81 -16.84 18.14
N GLN A 50 1.36 -18.05 18.02
CA GLN A 50 0.62 -19.20 17.51
C GLN A 50 -0.50 -19.47 18.49
N ALA A 51 -1.66 -18.85 18.25
CA ALA A 51 -2.88 -19.23 18.92
C ALA A 51 -3.18 -20.67 18.48
N ALA A 52 -3.17 -21.59 19.45
CA ALA A 52 -3.55 -22.96 19.20
C ALA A 52 -4.97 -23.00 18.61
N PRO A 53 -5.23 -23.84 17.58
CA PRO A 53 -6.57 -23.97 17.02
C PRO A 53 -7.53 -24.48 18.10
N THR A 54 -8.53 -23.68 18.46
CA THR A 54 -9.66 -24.14 19.27
C THR A 54 -10.49 -25.12 18.44
N PRO A 55 -10.75 -26.35 18.92
CA PRO A 55 -11.66 -27.26 18.24
C PRO A 55 -13.08 -26.68 18.28
N VAL A 56 -13.70 -26.51 17.10
CA VAL A 56 -15.09 -26.05 16.93
C VAL A 56 -16.03 -27.23 17.21
N PRO A 57 -16.87 -27.20 18.26
CA PRO A 57 -17.88 -28.21 18.49
C PRO A 57 -19.16 -27.90 17.71
N GLY A 58 -19.65 -28.89 16.97
CA GLY A 58 -21.09 -29.07 16.73
C GLY A 58 -21.69 -28.36 15.51
N LEU A 59 -21.79 -29.10 14.41
CA LEU A 59 -22.76 -28.83 13.34
C LEU A 59 -24.19 -29.04 13.88
N GLY A 60 -24.82 -27.95 14.31
CA GLY A 60 -26.27 -27.90 14.50
C GLY A 60 -26.97 -27.79 13.15
N GLN A 61 -27.66 -28.86 12.75
CA GLN A 61 -28.71 -28.78 11.73
C GLN A 61 -29.87 -27.93 12.27
N GLY A 62 -30.38 -26.97 11.49
CA GLY A 62 -31.71 -26.43 11.77
C GLY A 62 -32.07 -25.10 11.13
N GLN A 63 -33.15 -25.17 10.35
CA GLN A 63 -34.07 -24.10 9.93
C GLN A 63 -33.69 -23.23 8.73
N ALA A 64 -34.38 -23.54 7.62
CA ALA A 64 -34.63 -22.62 6.52
C ALA A 64 -35.35 -21.35 7.04
N PRO A 65 -34.91 -20.13 6.66
CA PRO A 65 -35.60 -18.90 7.03
C PRO A 65 -36.93 -18.80 6.27
N ALA A 66 -38.02 -18.55 7.01
CA ALA A 66 -39.29 -18.14 6.45
C ALA A 66 -39.13 -16.80 5.71
N ALA A 67 -39.73 -16.70 4.52
CA ALA A 67 -39.75 -15.49 3.71
C ALA A 67 -40.42 -14.35 4.48
N SER A 68 -39.64 -13.32 4.82
CA SER A 68 -40.16 -12.08 5.37
C SER A 68 -40.81 -11.26 4.23
N PRO A 69 -41.99 -10.66 4.44
CA PRO A 69 -42.62 -9.75 3.49
C PRO A 69 -41.68 -8.58 3.15
N ALA A 70 -41.57 -8.26 1.85
CA ALA A 70 -40.77 -7.13 1.37
C ALA A 70 -41.24 -5.82 2.01
N GLU A 71 -40.40 -5.25 2.89
CA GLU A 71 -40.57 -3.88 3.35
C GLU A 71 -40.39 -2.90 2.17
N PRO A 72 -41.24 -1.87 2.05
CA PRO A 72 -41.04 -0.80 1.08
C PRO A 72 -39.68 -0.14 1.31
N SER A 73 -38.81 -0.26 0.31
CA SER A 73 -37.48 0.38 0.28
C SER A 73 -37.64 1.88 0.46
N ALA A 74 -37.46 2.37 1.69
CA ALA A 74 -37.33 3.80 1.97
C ALA A 74 -36.15 4.34 1.16
N ALA A 75 -36.39 5.40 0.39
CA ALA A 75 -35.34 6.10 -0.33
C ALA A 75 -34.22 6.50 0.64
N PRO A 76 -32.94 6.34 0.28
CA PRO A 76 -31.85 6.72 1.16
C PRO A 76 -31.93 8.22 1.49
N PRO A 77 -31.68 8.63 2.74
CA PRO A 77 -31.76 10.03 3.15
C PRO A 77 -30.76 10.87 2.37
N SER A 78 -31.28 11.71 1.47
CA SER A 78 -30.56 12.75 0.74
C SER A 78 -30.15 13.87 1.69
N GLY A 79 -29.10 13.65 2.46
CA GLY A 79 -28.70 14.63 3.48
C GLY A 79 -27.35 14.34 4.11
N ARG A 80 -26.31 14.08 3.31
CA ARG A 80 -24.94 14.08 3.84
C ARG A 80 -24.34 15.49 3.68
N PRO A 81 -23.96 16.17 4.77
CA PRO A 81 -23.39 17.51 4.69
C PRO A 81 -22.01 17.47 4.01
N GLY A 82 -21.87 18.20 2.89
CA GLY A 82 -20.63 18.89 2.48
C GLY A 82 -19.42 18.05 2.06
N GLY A 83 -19.53 16.76 1.79
CA GLY A 83 -18.43 15.95 1.25
C GLY A 83 -18.21 16.20 -0.25
N SER A 84 -16.96 16.36 -0.69
CA SER A 84 -16.64 16.31 -2.12
C SER A 84 -17.17 15.00 -2.72
N PRO A 85 -17.73 15.02 -3.95
CA PRO A 85 -18.20 13.79 -4.61
C PRO A 85 -17.06 12.76 -4.69
N PRO A 86 -17.36 11.46 -4.55
CA PRO A 86 -16.35 10.43 -4.62
C PRO A 86 -15.70 10.35 -6.01
N LEU A 87 -14.46 9.88 -6.07
CA LEU A 87 -13.79 9.54 -7.32
C LEU A 87 -14.09 8.09 -7.68
N THR A 88 -14.47 7.84 -8.93
CA THR A 88 -14.60 6.48 -9.48
C THR A 88 -13.39 6.15 -10.33
N LEU A 89 -12.72 5.05 -10.03
CA LEU A 89 -11.51 4.63 -10.72
C LEU A 89 -11.66 3.24 -11.33
N ARG A 90 -10.96 3.06 -12.44
CA ARG A 90 -10.76 1.75 -13.09
C ARG A 90 -9.29 1.54 -13.33
N ALA A 91 -8.84 0.31 -13.12
CA ALA A 91 -7.47 -0.10 -13.38
C ALA A 91 -7.45 -1.51 -13.99
N THR A 92 -6.33 -1.87 -14.62
CA THR A 92 -6.09 -3.19 -15.18
C THR A 92 -4.89 -3.82 -14.51
N VAL A 93 -5.04 -5.04 -13.98
CA VAL A 93 -3.94 -5.78 -13.35
C VAL A 93 -2.85 -6.05 -14.37
N THR A 94 -1.63 -5.64 -14.06
CA THR A 94 -0.45 -5.80 -14.93
C THR A 94 0.52 -6.85 -14.42
N ASP A 95 0.57 -7.08 -13.11
CA ASP A 95 1.46 -8.06 -12.50
C ASP A 95 0.87 -8.63 -11.19
N VAL A 96 1.18 -9.89 -10.91
CA VAL A 96 0.75 -10.60 -9.70
C VAL A 96 1.88 -11.50 -9.18
N ALA A 97 2.29 -11.28 -7.93
CA ALA A 97 3.29 -12.07 -7.23
C ALA A 97 2.73 -12.71 -5.96
N GLY A 98 3.36 -13.80 -5.50
CA GLY A 98 2.86 -14.61 -4.39
C GLY A 98 1.65 -15.45 -4.80
N ASN A 99 0.61 -15.46 -3.97
CA ASN A 99 -0.65 -16.11 -4.30
C ASN A 99 -1.34 -15.39 -5.46
N LYS A 100 -1.70 -16.15 -6.50
CA LYS A 100 -2.34 -15.62 -7.73
C LYS A 100 -3.85 -15.45 -7.54
N VAL A 101 -4.22 -14.49 -6.70
CA VAL A 101 -5.61 -14.23 -6.29
C VAL A 101 -6.50 -13.76 -7.43
N VAL A 102 -5.91 -13.08 -8.42
CA VAL A 102 -6.56 -12.60 -9.65
C VAL A 102 -5.63 -12.81 -10.85
N PRO A 103 -6.16 -12.97 -12.07
CA PRO A 103 -5.32 -13.05 -13.27
C PRO A 103 -4.82 -11.67 -13.73
N VAL A 104 -3.66 -11.65 -14.40
CA VAL A 104 -3.21 -10.48 -15.17
C VAL A 104 -4.24 -10.15 -16.25
N GLY A 105 -4.51 -8.86 -16.46
CA GLY A 105 -5.56 -8.36 -17.33
C GLY A 105 -6.93 -8.24 -16.66
N ALA A 106 -7.09 -8.70 -15.41
CA ALA A 106 -8.33 -8.47 -14.66
C ALA A 106 -8.58 -6.97 -14.45
N THR A 107 -9.84 -6.56 -14.55
CA THR A 107 -10.24 -5.19 -14.22
C THR A 107 -10.41 -5.03 -12.72
N CYS A 108 -9.84 -3.95 -12.19
CA CYS A 108 -10.10 -3.43 -10.86
C CYS A 108 -11.06 -2.25 -10.95
N ALA A 109 -12.07 -2.23 -10.08
CA ALA A 109 -13.00 -1.12 -9.91
C ALA A 109 -13.00 -0.69 -8.45
N PHE A 110 -12.93 0.61 -8.22
CA PHE A 110 -12.93 1.15 -6.86
C PHE A 110 -13.43 2.59 -6.81
N LEU A 111 -13.97 2.93 -5.65
CA LEU A 111 -14.51 4.24 -5.33
C LEU A 111 -13.69 4.82 -4.18
N VAL A 112 -13.30 6.08 -4.28
CA VAL A 112 -12.52 6.78 -3.26
C VAL A 112 -13.36 7.90 -2.68
N GLU A 113 -13.68 7.79 -1.39
CA GLU A 113 -14.45 8.77 -0.63
C GLU A 113 -13.54 9.55 0.31
N ARG A 114 -13.76 10.86 0.41
CA ARG A 114 -13.09 11.68 1.42
C ARG A 114 -13.89 11.70 2.72
N HIS A 115 -13.24 11.39 3.83
CA HIS A 115 -13.81 11.38 5.18
C HIS A 115 -13.11 12.41 6.07
N ALA A 116 -13.88 13.34 6.61
CA ALA A 116 -13.35 14.34 7.55
C ALA A 116 -12.85 13.69 8.85
N ARG A 117 -11.77 14.24 9.42
CA ARG A 117 -11.21 13.89 10.72
C ARG A 117 -11.00 15.18 11.54
N GLN A 118 -10.72 15.05 12.84
CA GLN A 118 -10.44 16.20 13.70
C GLN A 118 -9.28 17.07 13.17
N GLN A 119 -8.31 16.45 12.50
CA GLN A 119 -7.19 17.13 11.85
C GLN A 119 -7.10 16.66 10.40
N GLY A 120 -7.78 17.38 9.50
CA GLY A 120 -7.75 17.11 8.06
C GLY A 120 -8.77 16.05 7.62
N TYR A 121 -8.34 15.14 6.74
CA TYR A 121 -9.20 14.11 6.18
C TYR A 121 -8.40 12.86 5.87
N TRP A 122 -9.11 11.74 5.78
CA TRP A 122 -8.61 10.47 5.25
C TRP A 122 -9.44 10.09 4.04
N CYS A 123 -8.90 9.24 3.18
CA CYS A 123 -9.69 8.60 2.13
C CYS A 123 -10.18 7.26 2.64
N ARG A 124 -11.28 6.80 2.06
CA ARG A 124 -11.73 5.42 2.18
C ARG A 124 -11.92 4.83 0.79
N SER A 125 -11.49 3.59 0.59
CA SER A 125 -11.75 2.86 -0.64
C SER A 125 -12.09 1.40 -0.39
N GLN A 126 -12.75 0.80 -1.37
CA GLN A 126 -12.94 -0.63 -1.50
C GLN A 126 -12.51 -1.01 -2.91
N ILE A 127 -11.56 -1.93 -3.01
CA ILE A 127 -10.98 -2.30 -4.30
C ILE A 127 -11.33 -3.73 -4.64
N THR A 128 -12.06 -3.88 -5.73
CA THR A 128 -12.47 -5.17 -6.26
C THR A 128 -11.78 -5.41 -7.61
N CYS A 129 -10.99 -6.47 -7.71
CA CYS A 129 -10.32 -6.88 -8.94
C CYS A 129 -10.85 -8.25 -9.38
N GLY A 130 -11.27 -8.38 -10.64
CA GLY A 130 -11.82 -9.66 -11.15
C GLY A 130 -13.05 -10.16 -10.37
N GLY A 131 -13.79 -9.26 -9.71
CA GLY A 131 -14.93 -9.61 -8.85
C GLY A 131 -14.57 -9.95 -7.40
N LEU A 132 -13.29 -10.00 -7.04
CA LEU A 132 -12.81 -10.27 -5.68
C LEU A 132 -12.45 -8.97 -4.95
N LEU A 133 -12.98 -8.78 -3.75
CA LEU A 133 -12.56 -7.70 -2.86
C LEU A 133 -11.15 -7.98 -2.35
N LEU A 134 -10.18 -7.14 -2.72
CA LEU A 134 -8.77 -7.28 -2.35
C LEU A 134 -8.30 -6.27 -1.29
N TYR A 135 -8.99 -5.14 -1.16
CA TYR A 135 -8.65 -4.10 -0.18
C TYR A 135 -9.90 -3.45 0.40
N GLY A 136 -9.84 -3.17 1.70
CA GLY A 136 -10.90 -2.51 2.46
C GLY A 136 -12.06 -3.44 2.82
N GLY A 137 -13.25 -2.87 2.93
CA GLY A 137 -14.47 -3.58 3.30
C GLY A 137 -15.49 -2.65 3.93
N ALA A 138 -16.58 -3.19 4.47
CA ALA A 138 -17.67 -2.40 5.04
C ALA A 138 -17.21 -1.44 6.14
N GLN A 139 -16.22 -1.85 6.95
CA GLN A 139 -15.68 -1.07 8.08
C GLN A 139 -14.16 -0.81 7.96
N ALA A 140 -13.55 -1.08 6.81
CA ALA A 140 -12.11 -1.00 6.58
C ALA A 140 -11.77 -0.12 5.36
N GLY A 141 -10.49 -0.10 4.96
CA GLY A 141 -10.01 0.58 3.75
C GLY A 141 -9.76 2.06 3.91
N TYR A 142 -9.46 2.53 5.12
CA TYR A 142 -9.17 3.93 5.41
C TYR A 142 -7.68 4.21 5.31
N PHE A 143 -7.28 5.18 4.50
CA PHE A 143 -5.87 5.48 4.25
C PHE A 143 -5.60 6.98 4.23
N LYS A 144 -4.35 7.35 4.51
CA LYS A 144 -3.89 8.74 4.37
C LYS A 144 -3.74 9.06 2.89
N CYS A 145 -4.28 10.19 2.46
CA CYS A 145 -4.29 10.55 1.04
C CYS A 145 -4.21 12.06 0.81
N LEU A 146 -3.73 12.41 -0.38
CA LEU A 146 -4.01 13.67 -1.04
C LEU A 146 -5.17 13.43 -2.01
N PHE A 147 -6.28 14.15 -1.81
CA PHE A 147 -7.48 14.03 -2.65
C PHE A 147 -7.71 15.34 -3.40
N GLU A 148 -7.61 15.28 -4.72
CA GLU A 148 -7.72 16.44 -5.60
C GLU A 148 -8.96 16.29 -6.48
N ARG A 149 -9.90 17.23 -6.34
CA ARG A 149 -11.10 17.28 -7.18
C ARG A 149 -11.45 18.73 -7.47
N SER A 150 -11.20 19.13 -8.71
CA SER A 150 -11.68 20.34 -9.36
C SER A 150 -12.33 19.98 -10.70
N ASP A 151 -12.86 20.98 -11.39
CA ASP A 151 -13.45 20.78 -12.72
C ASP A 151 -12.39 20.33 -13.75
N ASP A 152 -11.16 20.83 -13.62
CA ASP A 152 -10.05 20.54 -14.54
C ASP A 152 -9.12 19.41 -14.09
N HIS A 153 -9.17 19.03 -12.80
CA HIS A 153 -8.25 18.05 -12.23
C HIS A 153 -8.92 17.09 -11.27
N LYS A 154 -8.68 15.80 -11.46
CA LYS A 154 -9.18 14.71 -10.62
C LYS A 154 -8.04 13.76 -10.32
N GLY A 155 -7.69 13.63 -9.06
CA GLY A 155 -6.54 12.88 -8.64
C GLY A 155 -6.67 12.38 -7.21
N VAL A 156 -6.03 11.25 -6.95
CA VAL A 156 -5.73 10.77 -5.61
C VAL A 156 -4.34 10.16 -5.59
N SER A 157 -3.62 10.45 -4.50
CA SER A 157 -2.40 9.74 -4.14
C SER A 157 -2.40 9.43 -2.65
N GLY A 158 -1.76 8.34 -2.24
CA GLY A 158 -1.70 7.94 -0.84
C GLY A 158 -1.56 6.44 -0.66
N GLY A 159 -1.70 5.99 0.58
CA GLY A 159 -1.64 4.57 0.87
C GLY A 159 -1.82 4.22 2.33
N ASP A 160 -1.97 2.92 2.52
CA ASP A 160 -1.93 2.18 3.78
C ASP A 160 -0.78 1.18 3.68
N ASP A 161 0.17 1.25 4.61
CA ASP A 161 1.37 0.44 4.63
C ASP A 161 1.24 -0.82 5.49
N MET A 162 0.16 -0.94 6.27
CA MET A 162 -0.11 -2.11 7.11
C MET A 162 -0.87 -3.19 6.33
N THR A 163 -0.60 -4.45 6.66
CA THR A 163 -1.23 -5.65 6.05
C THR A 163 -2.18 -6.31 7.04
N THR A 164 -2.93 -7.34 6.61
CA THR A 164 -4.00 -7.93 7.42
C THR A 164 -3.51 -8.39 8.79
N GLY A 165 -2.29 -8.89 8.88
CA GLY A 165 -1.69 -9.29 10.14
C GLY A 165 -1.48 -8.16 11.17
N ARG A 166 -1.57 -6.89 10.78
CA ARG A 166 -1.35 -5.73 11.66
C ARG A 166 -2.64 -5.01 12.02
N ASP A 167 -3.53 -4.77 11.06
CA ASP A 167 -4.75 -3.97 11.28
C ASP A 167 -6.03 -4.52 10.62
N GLY A 168 -5.92 -5.62 9.87
CA GLY A 168 -7.07 -6.43 9.46
C GLY A 168 -7.50 -6.28 8.01
N ASP A 169 -6.81 -5.48 7.20
CA ASP A 169 -6.93 -5.42 5.75
C ASP A 169 -5.58 -5.40 5.03
N ALA A 170 -5.59 -5.69 3.73
CA ALA A 170 -4.38 -5.63 2.92
C ALA A 170 -3.80 -4.21 2.88
N SER A 171 -2.49 -4.08 2.65
CA SER A 171 -1.86 -2.78 2.36
C SER A 171 -2.21 -2.31 0.95
N MET A 172 -2.22 -0.99 0.73
CA MET A 172 -2.51 -0.40 -0.57
C MET A 172 -1.72 0.88 -0.81
N GLU A 173 -1.24 1.06 -2.04
CA GLU A 173 -0.63 2.30 -2.52
C GLU A 173 -1.32 2.71 -3.82
N ILE A 174 -1.74 3.97 -3.90
CA ILE A 174 -2.38 4.55 -5.08
C ILE A 174 -1.70 5.84 -5.49
N ASP A 175 -1.46 5.98 -6.78
CA ASP A 175 -1.02 7.23 -7.41
C ASP A 175 -1.64 7.33 -8.81
N THR A 176 -2.65 8.19 -8.93
CA THR A 176 -3.33 8.45 -10.20
C THR A 176 -2.47 9.19 -11.22
N ALA A 177 -1.53 10.04 -10.80
CA ALA A 177 -0.62 10.74 -11.70
C ALA A 177 0.42 9.78 -12.30
N ALA A 178 0.88 8.81 -11.50
CA ALA A 178 1.76 7.73 -11.95
C ALA A 178 1.01 6.54 -12.60
N HIS A 179 -0.32 6.61 -12.73
CA HIS A 179 -1.18 5.53 -13.21
C HIS A 179 -0.96 4.19 -12.47
N ARG A 180 -0.71 4.22 -11.16
CA ARG A 180 -0.25 3.05 -10.40
C ARG A 180 -1.17 2.74 -9.22
N LEU A 181 -1.53 1.48 -9.11
CA LEU A 181 -2.17 0.88 -7.93
C LEU A 181 -1.37 -0.37 -7.53
N VAL A 182 -1.07 -0.49 -6.24
CA VAL A 182 -0.44 -1.69 -5.67
C VAL A 182 -1.23 -2.12 -4.45
N ILE A 183 -1.58 -3.41 -4.38
CA ILE A 183 -2.23 -4.02 -3.22
C ILE A 183 -1.34 -5.17 -2.77
N ARG A 184 -1.04 -5.25 -1.47
CA ARG A 184 -0.23 -6.35 -0.92
C ARG A 184 -0.83 -6.83 0.37
N ASP A 185 -0.78 -8.14 0.58
CA ASP A 185 -1.20 -8.73 1.84
C ASP A 185 -0.17 -9.76 2.32
N ASP A 186 -0.25 -10.10 3.59
CA ASP A 186 0.60 -11.11 4.23
C ASP A 186 -0.10 -12.47 4.33
N ASP A 187 0.58 -13.45 4.91
CA ASP A 187 0.08 -14.81 5.06
C ASP A 187 -1.12 -14.94 6.02
N ARG A 188 -1.46 -13.88 6.76
CA ARG A 188 -2.64 -13.83 7.64
C ARG A 188 -3.87 -13.29 6.92
N GLY A 189 -3.71 -12.76 5.71
CA GLY A 189 -4.78 -12.39 4.80
C GLY A 189 -5.68 -13.56 4.41
N SER A 190 -6.95 -13.28 4.08
CA SER A 190 -7.91 -14.31 3.62
C SER A 190 -7.47 -15.01 2.34
N TYR A 191 -6.58 -14.39 1.57
CA TYR A 191 -6.01 -14.95 0.36
C TYR A 191 -4.52 -15.30 0.49
N GLY A 192 -3.98 -15.27 1.72
CA GLY A 192 -2.55 -15.41 2.02
C GLY A 192 -1.69 -14.30 1.40
N ALA A 193 -0.37 -14.51 1.40
CA ALA A 193 0.56 -13.48 0.95
C ALA A 193 0.47 -13.26 -0.57
N PHE A 194 0.19 -12.03 -0.99
CA PHE A 194 0.14 -11.65 -2.41
C PHE A 194 0.61 -10.22 -2.64
N THR A 195 0.92 -9.91 -3.91
CA THR A 195 1.08 -8.55 -4.40
C THR A 195 0.41 -8.45 -5.76
N VAL A 196 -0.51 -7.51 -5.91
CA VAL A 196 -1.20 -7.17 -7.16
C VAL A 196 -0.79 -5.76 -7.56
N THR A 197 -0.21 -5.63 -8.74
CA THR A 197 0.06 -4.33 -9.37
C THR A 197 -0.91 -4.11 -10.51
N ALA A 198 -1.51 -2.93 -10.57
CA ALA A 198 -2.44 -2.54 -11.62
C ALA A 198 -2.11 -1.15 -12.17
N ARG A 199 -2.39 -0.95 -13.46
CA ARG A 199 -2.31 0.34 -14.13
C ARG A 199 -3.67 1.02 -14.08
N ILE A 200 -3.74 2.24 -13.57
CA ILE A 200 -4.97 3.03 -13.52
C ILE A 200 -5.30 3.54 -14.94
N ASP A 201 -6.49 3.17 -15.41
CA ASP A 201 -6.99 3.47 -16.76
C ASP A 201 -7.79 4.77 -16.81
N SER A 202 -8.57 5.06 -15.76
CA SER A 202 -9.45 6.23 -15.73
C SER A 202 -9.77 6.70 -14.33
N VAL A 203 -10.01 8.01 -14.18
CA VAL A 203 -10.47 8.70 -12.96
C VAL A 203 -11.68 9.57 -13.31
N GLN A 204 -12.80 9.40 -12.61
CA GLN A 204 -14.09 10.07 -12.89
C GLN A 204 -14.68 10.78 -11.66
#